data_AF-A0A522LZ72-F1
#
_entry.id   AF-A0A522LZ72-F1
#
_cell.length_a   1.000
_cell.length_b   1.000
_cell.length_c   1.000
_cell.angle_alpha   90.00
_cell.angle_beta   90.00
_cell.angle_gamma   90.00
#
_symmetry.space_group_name_H-M   'P 1'
#
loop_
_entity.id
_entity.type
_entity.pdbx_description
1 polymer ?
#
loop_
_entity_poly.entity_id
_entity_poly.type
_entity_poly.pdbx_seq_one_letter_code
_entity_poly.pdbx_strand_id
1 'polypeptide(L)' 'PNIVLTPHVAGRSPKAVQATVTRFLENVQAHFAGRPVPSPV' A
#
# COMPACT_ATOMS: atom_id res chain seq x y z
N PRO A 1 -11.17 -30.59 -13.60
CA PRO A 1 -11.50 -29.56 -12.59
C PRO A 1 -10.29 -29.32 -11.67
N ASN A 2 -9.47 -28.30 -11.97
CA ASN A 2 -8.11 -28.17 -11.39
C ASN A 2 -7.76 -26.70 -11.07
N ILE A 3 -8.76 -25.83 -10.89
CA ILE A 3 -8.54 -24.37 -10.74
C ILE A 3 -8.99 -23.92 -9.36
N VAL A 4 -8.18 -23.06 -8.73
CA VAL A 4 -8.52 -22.32 -7.51
C VAL A 4 -8.61 -20.84 -7.86
N LEU A 5 -9.80 -20.27 -7.68
CA LEU A 5 -10.03 -18.83 -7.82
C LEU A 5 -9.96 -18.18 -6.44
N THR A 6 -9.21 -17.10 -6.33
CA THR A 6 -9.12 -16.31 -5.09
C THR A 6 -9.62 -14.89 -5.35
N PRO A 7 -10.33 -14.27 -4.39
CA PRO A 7 -10.98 -12.97 -4.59
C PRO A 7 -9.99 -11.79 -4.45
N HIS A 8 -8.91 -11.79 -5.22
CA HIS A 8 -7.87 -10.75 -5.23
C HIS A 8 -7.32 -10.42 -3.83
N VAL A 9 -6.97 -11.47 -3.07
CA VAL A 9 -6.52 -11.36 -1.66
C VAL A 9 -5.01 -11.41 -1.49
N ALA A 10 -4.24 -11.58 -2.56
CA ALA A 10 -2.79 -11.78 -2.50
C ALA A 10 -2.05 -10.68 -1.72
N GLY A 11 -2.49 -9.42 -1.83
CA GLY A 11 -1.90 -8.26 -1.12
C GLY A 11 -2.55 -7.90 0.23
N ARG A 12 -3.48 -8.71 0.76
CA ARG A 12 -4.32 -8.32 1.92
C ARG A 12 -3.91 -8.96 3.24
N SER A 13 -2.65 -9.37 3.40
CA SER A 13 -2.16 -9.82 4.71
C SER A 13 -2.17 -8.65 5.71
N PRO A 14 -2.30 -8.89 7.03
CA PRO A 14 -2.27 -7.81 8.03
C PRO A 14 -1.02 -6.92 7.91
N LYS A 15 0.13 -7.53 7.63
CA LYS A 15 1.40 -6.82 7.41
C LYS A 15 1.36 -5.94 6.16
N ALA A 16 0.81 -6.44 5.05
CA ALA A 16 0.74 -5.69 3.80
C ALA A 16 -0.19 -4.48 3.94
N VAL A 17 -1.37 -4.66 4.55
CA VAL A 17 -2.32 -3.57 4.80
C VAL A 17 -1.68 -2.49 5.67
N GLN A 18 -1.02 -2.87 6.77
CA GLN A 18 -0.35 -1.91 7.65
C GLN A 18 0.74 -1.14 6.90
N ALA A 19 1.58 -1.82 6.13
CA ALA A 19 2.65 -1.17 5.37
C ALA A 19 2.10 -0.19 4.32
N THR A 20 1.00 -0.54 3.63
CA THR A 20 0.34 0.35 2.67
C THR A 20 -0.20 1.60 3.36
N VAL A 21 -0.89 1.46 4.50
CA VAL A 21 -1.41 2.61 5.24
C VAL A 21 -0.28 3.50 5.74
N THR A 22 0.77 2.91 6.34
CA THR A 22 1.97 3.67 6.77
C THR A 22 2.59 4.43 5.60
N ARG A 23 2.80 3.77 4.45
CA ARG A 23 3.39 4.39 3.27
C ARG A 23 2.52 5.53 2.71
N PHE A 24 1.20 5.37 2.75
CA PHE A 24 0.28 6.44 2.34
C PHE A 24 0.44 7.68 3.24
N LEU A 25 0.44 7.47 4.57
CA LEU A 25 0.61 8.56 5.54
C LEU A 25 1.96 9.28 5.36
N GLU A 26 3.04 8.55 5.12
CA GLU A 26 4.37 9.13 4.84
C GLU A 26 4.35 10.04 3.60
N ASN A 27 3.74 9.59 2.50
CA ASN A 27 3.64 10.38 1.28
C ASN A 27 2.81 11.66 1.50
N VAL A 28 1.67 11.55 2.18
CA VAL A 28 0.79 12.70 2.45
C VAL A 28 1.47 13.71 3.37
N GLN A 29 2.14 13.27 4.42
CA GLN A 29 2.90 14.15 5.30
C GLN A 29 4.05 14.85 4.55
N ALA A 30 4.77 14.12 3.67
CA ALA A 30 5.83 14.72 2.85
C ALA A 30 5.26 15.78 1.89
N HIS A 31 4.15 15.48 1.21
CA HIS A 31 3.48 16.40 0.29
C HIS A 31 3.10 17.72 0.96
N PHE A 32 2.40 17.66 2.10
CA PHE A 32 1.97 18.86 2.81
C PHE A 32 3.13 19.63 3.47
N ALA A 33 4.26 18.97 3.71
CA ALA A 33 5.49 19.61 4.19
C ALA A 33 6.34 20.21 3.05
N GLY A 34 5.92 20.12 1.79
CA GLY A 34 6.71 20.55 0.63
C GLY A 34 7.99 19.73 0.43
N ARG A 35 8.07 18.52 0.97
CA ARG A 35 9.21 17.60 0.84
C ARG A 35 8.97 16.61 -0.32
N PRO A 36 10.04 16.05 -0.92
CA PRO A 36 9.90 14.95 -1.88
C PRO A 36 9.12 13.79 -1.27
N VAL A 37 8.13 13.28 -2.02
CA VAL A 37 7.31 12.15 -1.59
C VAL A 37 8.09 10.82 -1.76
N PRO A 38 8.04 9.89 -0.80
CA PRO A 38 8.81 8.64 -0.88
C PRO A 38 8.45 7.69 -2.04
N SER A 39 7.27 7.80 -2.64
CA SER A 39 6.83 6.92 -3.74
C SER A 39 6.00 7.70 -4.76
N PRO A 40 6.64 8.51 -5.64
CA PRO A 40 5.97 9.18 -6.74
C PRO A 40 5.56 8.19 -7.84
N VAL A 41 4.61 8.58 -8.71
CA VAL A 41 4.15 7.82 -9.89
C VAL A 41 4.66 8.41 -11.18
#